data_AF-A0A4R1MYI2-F1
#
_entry.id   AF-A0A4R1MYI2-F1
#
_cell.length_a   1.000
_cell.length_b   1.000
_cell.length_c   1.000
_cell.angle_alpha   90.00
_cell.angle_beta   90.00
_cell.angle_gamma   90.00
#
_symmetry.space_group_name_H-M   'P 1'
#
loop_
_entity.id
_entity.type
_entity.pdbx_description
1 polymer ?
#
loop_
_entity_poly.entity_id
_entity_poly.type
_entity_poly.pdbx_seq_one_letter_code
_entity_poly.pdbx_strand_id
1 'polypeptide(L)' 'MKKEMQFEEALNDLEKIIQELEDEECSLEESIKLYKKGNELLSYCSKSLNKLEKEIEIINEED' A
#
# COMPACT_ATOMS: atom_id res chain seq x y z
N MET A 1 -14.73 8.19 1.06
CA MET A 1 -14.41 8.34 2.50
C MET A 1 -13.89 7.06 3.16
N LYS A 2 -14.70 6.06 3.54
CA LYS A 2 -14.17 4.89 4.31
C LYS A 2 -13.09 4.08 3.55
N LYS A 3 -13.23 3.89 2.24
CA LYS A 3 -12.22 3.22 1.40
C LYS A 3 -10.96 4.07 1.16
N GLU A 4 -11.12 5.39 0.99
CA GLU A 4 -9.99 6.32 0.84
C GLU A 4 -9.17 6.36 2.14
N MET A 5 -9.85 6.44 3.28
CA MET A 5 -9.20 6.39 4.59
C MET A 5 -8.41 5.08 4.77
N GLN A 6 -8.97 3.93 4.34
CA GLN A 6 -8.24 2.65 4.38
C GLN A 6 -7.06 2.59 3.40
N PHE A 7 -7.10 3.32 2.28
CA PHE A 7 -5.98 3.41 1.35
C PHE A 7 -4.86 4.28 1.92
N GLU A 8 -5.19 5.47 2.43
CA GLU A 8 -4.24 6.38 3.07
C GLU A 8 -3.59 5.74 4.30
N GLU A 9 -4.35 5.02 5.11
CA GLU A 9 -3.83 4.24 6.24
C GLU A 9 -2.83 3.17 5.77
N ALA A 10 -3.16 2.40 4.73
CA ALA A 10 -2.28 1.37 4.20
C ALA A 10 -1.00 1.95 3.58
N LEU A 11 -1.09 3.11 2.93
CA LEU A 11 0.04 3.81 2.36
C LEU A 11 0.97 4.36 3.45
N ASN A 12 0.41 4.99 4.48
CA ASN A 12 1.18 5.48 5.63
C ASN A 12 1.88 4.33 6.38
N ASP A 13 1.21 3.18 6.54
CA ASP A 13 1.82 2.01 7.15
C ASP A 13 2.94 1.40 6.29
N LEU A 14 2.84 1.49 4.96
CA LEU A 14 3.91 1.09 4.05
C LEU A 14 5.12 2.03 4.16
N GLU A 15 4.89 3.34 4.26
CA GLU A 15 5.97 4.32 4.47
C GLU A 15 6.72 4.08 5.78
N LYS A 16 6.01 3.80 6.87
CA LYS A 16 6.64 3.43 8.16
C LYS A 16 7.49 2.18 8.05
N ILE A 17 7.00 1.15 7.34
CA ILE A 17 7.77 -0.08 7.12
C ILE A 17 9.06 0.20 6.36
N ILE A 18 9.02 1.09 5.36
CA ILE A 18 10.23 1.49 4.62
C ILE A 18 11.21 2.19 5.56
N GLN A 19 10.73 3.11 6.40
CA GLN A 19 11.56 3.78 7.39
C GLN A 19 12.20 2.80 8.38
N GLU A 20 11.43 1.83 8.89
CA GLU A 20 11.94 0.79 9.80
C GLU A 20 12.95 -0.14 9.11
N LEU A 21 12.79 -0.42 7.81
CA LEU A 21 13.75 -1.21 7.03
C LEU A 21 15.05 -0.46 6.72
N GLU A 22 15.02 0.87 6.69
CA GLU A 22 16.19 1.73 6.48
C GLU A 22 16.97 1.99 7.79
N ASP A 23 16.39 1.64 8.94
CA ASP A 23 17.04 1.78 10.24
C ASP A 23 18.20 0.78 10.41
N GLU A 24 19.36 1.28 10.85
CA GLU A 24 20.55 0.48 11.11
C GLU A 24 20.36 -0.54 12.25
N GLU A 25 19.40 -0.30 13.15
CA GLU A 25 19.06 -1.22 14.25
C GLU A 25 18.14 -2.37 13.81
N CYS A 26 17.60 -2.36 12.59
CA CYS A 26 16.68 -3.40 12.11
C CYS A 26 17.40 -4.75 11.98
N SER A 27 17.00 -5.74 12.79
CA SER A 27 17.56 -7.09 12.69
C SER A 27 17.14 -7.79 11.40
N LEU A 28 17.89 -8.84 11.00
CA LEU A 28 17.55 -9.65 9.84
C LEU A 28 16.18 -10.35 9.97
N GLU A 29 15.81 -10.78 11.16
CA GLU A 29 14.51 -11.43 11.37
C GLU A 29 13.36 -10.42 11.26
N GLU A 30 13.55 -9.20 11.77
CA GLU A 30 12.60 -8.11 11.64
C GLU A 30 12.48 -7.65 10.18
N SER A 31 13.58 -7.52 9.45
CA SER A 31 13.55 -7.09 8.05
C SER A 31 12.77 -8.07 7.17
N ILE A 32 12.86 -9.38 7.44
CA ILE A 32 12.04 -10.39 6.73
C ILE A 32 10.54 -10.23 7.06
N LYS A 33 10.19 -9.94 8.32
CA LYS A 33 8.79 -9.72 8.73
C LYS A 33 8.23 -8.44 8.11
N LEU A 34 8.98 -7.35 8.18
CA LEU A 34 8.66 -6.05 7.60
C LEU A 34 8.52 -6.14 6.08
N TYR A 35 9.43 -6.83 5.40
CA TYR A 35 9.35 -7.05 3.96
C TYR A 35 8.08 -7.80 3.54
N LYS A 36 7.68 -8.85 4.27
CA LYS A 36 6.42 -9.57 3.98
C LYS A 36 5.21 -8.66 4.15
N LYS A 37 5.14 -7.93 5.27
CA LYS A 37 4.05 -6.98 5.54
C LYS A 37 4.00 -5.86 4.50
N GLY A 38 5.16 -5.33 4.11
CA GLY A 38 5.29 -4.31 3.08
C GLY A 38 4.77 -4.79 1.72
N ASN A 39 5.07 -6.03 1.32
CA ASN A 39 4.53 -6.62 0.09
C ASN A 39 3.01 -6.79 0.13
N GLU A 40 2.43 -7.17 1.28
CA GLU A 40 0.98 -7.28 1.43
C GLU A 40 0.30 -5.91 1.28
N LEU A 41 0.83 -4.88 1.94
CA LEU A 41 0.33 -3.50 1.83
C LEU A 41 0.49 -2.95 0.41
N LEU A 42 1.65 -3.17 -0.22
CA LEU A 42 1.88 -2.78 -1.61
C LEU A 42 0.85 -3.44 -2.54
N SER A 43 0.59 -4.75 -2.38
CA SER A 43 -0.42 -5.46 -3.17
C SER A 43 -1.83 -4.87 -2.96
N TYR A 44 -2.17 -4.52 -1.72
CA TYR A 44 -3.44 -3.87 -1.40
C TYR A 44 -3.57 -2.49 -2.06
N CYS A 45 -2.54 -1.65 -1.97
CA CYS A 45 -2.52 -0.32 -2.58
C CYS A 45 -2.65 -0.41 -4.10
N SER A 46 -1.87 -1.28 -4.76
CA SER A 46 -1.95 -1.48 -6.21
C SER A 46 -3.33 -1.96 -6.64
N LYS A 47 -3.97 -2.88 -5.91
CA LYS A 47 -5.33 -3.35 -6.23
C LYS A 47 -6.38 -2.24 -6.07
N SER A 48 -6.21 -1.40 -5.06
CA SER A 48 -7.11 -0.27 -4.81
C SER A 48 -7.03 0.76 -5.93
N LEU A 49 -5.81 1.12 -6.37
CA LEU A 49 -5.59 2.02 -7.50
C LEU A 49 -6.15 1.46 -8.81
N ASN A 50 -5.82 0.21 -9.16
CA ASN A 50 -6.34 -0.45 -10.36
C ASN A 50 -7.87 -0.47 -10.40
N LYS A 51 -8.52 -0.59 -9.23
CA LYS A 51 -9.98 -0.56 -9.16
C LYS A 51 -10.53 0.82 -9.47
N LEU A 52 -9.93 1.87 -8.90
CA LEU A 52 -10.33 3.25 -9.14
C LEU A 52 -10.10 3.65 -10.61
N GLU A 53 -8.97 3.27 -11.19
CA GLU A 53 -8.67 3.49 -12.62
C GLU A 53 -9.76 2.89 -13.52
N LYS A 54 -10.16 1.64 -13.26
CA LYS A 54 -11.25 0.98 -14.00
C LYS A 54 -12.61 1.66 -13.82
N GLU A 55 -12.92 2.12 -12.61
CA GLU A 55 -14.16 2.86 -12.37
C GLU A 55 -14.16 4.18 -13.17
N ILE A 56 -13.01 4.86 -13.31
CA ILE A 56 -12.85 6.05 -14.13
C ILE A 56 -12.95 5.73 -15.63
N GLU A 57 -12.33 4.66 -16.10
CA GLU A 57 -12.43 4.22 -17.50
C GLU A 57 -13.88 3.98 -17.92
N ILE A 58 -14.68 3.28 -17.11
CA ILE A 58 -16.10 3.04 -17.40
C ILE A 58 -16.87 4.35 -17.52
N ILE A 59 -16.65 5.30 -16.61
CA ILE A 59 -17.33 6.62 -16.66
C ILE A 59 -16.98 7.34 -17.97
N ASN A 60 -15.72 7.33 -18.39
CA ASN A 60 -15.28 7.99 -19.61
C ASN A 60 -15.76 7.29 -20.90
N GLU A 61 -16.09 6.00 -20.85
CA GLU A 61 -16.66 5.25 -21.97
C GLU A 61 -18.19 5.45 -22.10
N GLU A 62 -18.86 5.91 -21.04
CA GLU A 62 -20.30 6.16 -21.00
C GLU A 62 -20.69 7.62 -21.38
N ASP A 63 -19.71 8.53 -21.49
CA ASP A 63 -19.83 9.91 -21.99
C ASP A 63 -19.56 10.04 -23.51
#